data_AF-A0A848TL32-F1
#
_entry.id   AF-A0A848TL32-F1
#
_cell.length_a   1.000
_cell.length_b   1.000
_cell.length_c   1.000
_cell.angle_alpha   90.00
_cell.angle_beta   90.00
_cell.angle_gamma   90.00
#
_symmetry.space_group_name_H-M   'P 1'
#
loop_
_entity.id
_entity.type
_entity.pdbx_description
1 polymer ?
#
loop_
_entity_poly.entity_id
_entity_poly.type
_entity_poly.pdbx_seq_one_letter_code
_entity_poly.pdbx_strand_id
1 'polypeptide(L)'
;MAQAMKVAIVDDEQDMRQSISQWLALSGFETETFPSAEDALKGLGNDYPGVVVSDIKMPGMDGMAFLKRLMSVDSALPVIMITGHGDVPMAVEAMRVGAFDFLEKPFNPDRMTELAKKAANARRLTLDNRALRRELSDGGSGIIKKLIGTSPVMERLREDILDLGQADGHVLIDGETGTGKTLVAHALHAVGAKAGKKFVLFSCAAHDEDSLAKRLFGPVDEGDTLPLLEEARGGTLVLEGIEALPQALQARLLSWINDQGTPAETRLVAICNL
;
A
#
# COMPACT_ATOMS: atom_id res chain seq x y z
N MET A 1 -5.40 -1.04 -29.21
CA MET A 1 -4.64 0.21 -29.39
C MET A 1 -3.87 0.45 -28.10
N ALA A 2 -2.58 0.75 -28.14
CA ALA A 2 -1.85 1.07 -26.91
C ALA A 2 -2.49 2.35 -26.33
N GLN A 3 -3.12 2.23 -25.16
CA GLN A 3 -3.77 3.35 -24.50
C GLN A 3 -2.69 4.39 -24.20
N ALA A 4 -2.88 5.63 -24.66
CA ALA A 4 -1.95 6.71 -24.36
C ALA A 4 -1.88 6.88 -22.84
N MET A 5 -0.67 6.88 -22.29
CA MET A 5 -0.47 6.94 -20.84
C MET A 5 -0.69 8.40 -20.39
N LYS A 6 -1.59 8.58 -19.43
CA LYS A 6 -1.93 9.91 -18.92
C LYS A 6 -0.90 10.43 -17.92
N VAL A 7 -0.61 11.72 -17.96
CA VAL A 7 0.19 12.42 -16.96
C VAL A 7 -0.53 13.68 -16.48
N ALA A 8 -0.91 13.69 -15.21
CA ALA A 8 -1.41 14.89 -14.54
C ALA A 8 -0.24 15.72 -14.04
N ILE A 9 -0.16 16.98 -14.45
CA ILE A 9 0.89 17.94 -14.11
C ILE A 9 0.29 18.98 -13.19
N VAL A 10 0.82 19.09 -11.98
CA VAL A 10 0.34 20.01 -10.93
C VAL A 10 1.49 20.91 -10.51
N ASP A 11 1.37 22.19 -10.81
CA ASP A 11 2.37 23.23 -10.48
C ASP A 11 1.60 24.55 -10.52
N ASP A 12 1.90 25.56 -9.71
CA ASP A 12 1.19 26.85 -9.75
C ASP A 12 1.72 27.79 -10.86
N GLU A 13 2.96 27.59 -11.29
CA GLU A 13 3.60 28.34 -12.37
C GLU A 13 3.11 27.86 -13.75
N GLN A 14 2.39 28.74 -14.46
CA GLN A 14 1.83 28.41 -15.78
C GLN A 14 2.89 28.00 -16.80
N ASP A 15 4.01 28.72 -16.86
CA ASP A 15 5.08 28.47 -17.81
C ASP A 15 5.74 27.11 -17.57
N MET A 16 5.88 26.71 -16.29
CA MET A 16 6.40 25.40 -15.90
C MET A 16 5.44 24.29 -16.33
N ARG A 17 4.14 24.42 -16.01
CA ARG A 17 3.10 23.46 -16.46
C ARG A 17 3.11 23.26 -17.96
N GLN A 18 3.16 24.35 -18.74
CA GLN A 18 3.16 24.29 -20.20
C GLN A 18 4.43 23.65 -20.74
N SER A 19 5.59 23.97 -20.18
CA SER A 19 6.87 23.41 -20.61
C SER A 19 6.93 21.89 -20.38
N ILE A 20 6.54 21.44 -19.18
CA ILE A 20 6.46 20.01 -18.85
C ILE A 20 5.43 19.30 -19.74
N SER A 21 4.25 19.90 -19.92
CA SER A 21 3.19 19.35 -20.77
C SER A 21 3.65 19.15 -22.20
N GLN A 22 4.27 20.16 -22.82
CA GLN A 22 4.79 20.07 -24.18
C GLN A 22 5.86 18.97 -24.30
N TRP A 23 6.79 18.91 -23.35
CA TRP A 23 7.86 17.92 -23.38
C TRP A 23 7.35 16.48 -23.28
N LEU A 24 6.42 16.22 -22.35
CA LEU A 24 5.82 14.90 -22.17
C LEU A 24 4.89 14.54 -23.34
N ALA A 25 4.16 15.50 -23.91
CA ALA A 25 3.36 15.29 -25.10
C ALA A 25 4.22 14.86 -26.30
N LEU A 26 5.36 15.53 -26.52
CA LEU A 26 6.35 15.13 -27.54
C LEU A 26 6.93 13.73 -27.28
N SER A 27 6.97 13.31 -26.02
CA SER A 27 7.42 11.98 -25.60
C SER A 27 6.34 10.89 -25.70
N GLY A 28 5.13 11.23 -26.18
CA GLY A 28 4.03 10.30 -26.43
C GLY A 28 3.03 10.14 -25.27
N PHE A 29 3.04 11.04 -24.29
CA PHE A 29 2.06 11.05 -23.19
C PHE A 29 0.84 11.92 -23.51
N GLU A 30 -0.31 11.58 -22.92
CA GLU A 30 -1.46 12.47 -22.87
C GLU A 30 -1.38 13.29 -21.57
N THR A 31 -1.28 14.61 -21.66
CA THR A 31 -1.04 15.46 -20.48
C THR A 31 -2.29 16.22 -20.07
N GLU A 32 -2.53 16.27 -18.77
CA GLU A 32 -3.57 17.08 -18.13
C GLU A 32 -2.87 18.05 -17.17
N THR A 33 -3.21 19.33 -17.19
CA THR A 33 -2.53 20.34 -16.34
C THR A 33 -3.49 20.94 -15.32
N PHE A 34 -3.05 21.05 -14.07
CA PHE A 34 -3.83 21.59 -12.97
C PHE A 34 -3.06 22.74 -12.31
N PRO A 35 -3.71 23.91 -12.09
CA PRO A 35 -3.03 25.04 -11.48
C PRO A 35 -2.92 24.97 -9.95
N SER A 36 -3.57 23.98 -9.33
CA SER A 36 -3.61 23.78 -7.89
C SER A 36 -3.79 22.29 -7.57
N ALA A 37 -3.32 21.88 -6.39
CA ALA A 37 -3.57 20.54 -5.87
C ALA A 37 -5.06 20.27 -5.68
N GLU A 38 -5.83 21.27 -5.25
CA GLU A 38 -7.27 21.19 -5.04
C GLU A 38 -8.04 20.88 -6.34
N ASP A 39 -7.61 21.46 -7.46
CA ASP A 39 -8.21 21.16 -8.77
C ASP A 39 -7.84 19.77 -9.25
N ALA A 40 -6.59 19.34 -9.03
CA ALA A 40 -6.14 17.99 -9.39
C ALA A 40 -6.91 16.90 -8.63
N LEU A 41 -7.15 17.10 -7.32
CA LEU A 41 -7.90 16.15 -6.48
C LEU A 41 -9.34 15.89 -6.93
N LYS A 42 -9.93 16.76 -7.77
CA LYS A 42 -11.28 16.54 -8.31
C LYS A 42 -11.31 15.44 -9.39
N GLY A 43 -10.19 15.22 -10.08
CA GLY A 43 -10.07 14.25 -11.19
C GLY A 43 -9.20 13.03 -10.87
N LEU A 44 -8.33 13.12 -9.86
CA LEU A 44 -7.40 12.06 -9.50
C LEU A 44 -8.03 11.12 -8.46
N GLY A 45 -8.54 9.99 -8.97
CA GLY A 45 -9.16 8.93 -8.17
C GLY A 45 -8.45 7.58 -8.28
N ASN A 46 -9.04 6.58 -7.65
CA ASN A 46 -8.49 5.25 -7.51
C ASN A 46 -8.29 4.48 -8.84
N ASP A 47 -9.08 4.78 -9.87
CA ASP A 47 -8.94 4.18 -11.20
C ASP A 47 -8.22 5.12 -12.19
N TYR A 48 -7.54 6.19 -11.72
CA TYR A 48 -6.85 7.10 -12.62
C TYR A 48 -5.77 6.35 -13.44
N PRO A 49 -5.87 6.32 -14.79
CA PRO A 49 -5.01 5.51 -15.63
C PRO A 49 -3.73 6.26 -16.05
N GLY A 50 -3.02 6.80 -15.06
CA GLY A 50 -1.89 7.68 -15.32
C GLY A 50 -0.97 7.91 -14.12
N VAL A 51 -0.07 8.86 -14.30
CA VAL A 51 0.95 9.27 -13.34
C VAL A 51 0.69 10.72 -12.94
N VAL A 52 1.05 11.08 -11.71
CA VAL A 52 1.02 12.47 -11.26
C VAL A 52 2.45 13.01 -11.20
N VAL A 53 2.67 14.19 -11.75
CA VAL A 53 3.89 14.99 -11.62
C VAL A 53 3.51 16.27 -10.89
N SER A 54 4.02 16.49 -9.68
CA SER A 54 3.62 17.61 -8.83
C SER A 54 4.82 18.41 -8.37
N ASP A 55 4.75 19.74 -8.44
CA ASP A 55 5.64 20.60 -7.67
C ASP A 55 5.36 20.47 -6.16
N ILE A 56 6.39 20.69 -5.34
CA ILE A 56 6.23 20.66 -3.89
C ILE A 56 5.76 22.01 -3.34
N LYS A 57 6.24 23.13 -3.89
CA LYS A 57 6.00 24.47 -3.35
C LYS A 57 4.86 25.15 -4.11
N MET A 58 3.64 24.77 -3.78
CA MET A 58 2.43 25.40 -4.30
C MET A 58 1.71 26.22 -3.22
N PRO A 59 1.05 27.34 -3.58
CA PRO A 59 0.18 28.07 -2.68
C PRO A 59 -1.08 27.27 -2.34
N GLY A 60 -1.58 27.41 -1.11
CA GLY A 60 -2.72 26.63 -0.63
C GLY A 60 -2.25 25.28 -0.09
N MET A 61 -2.75 24.18 -0.67
CA MET A 61 -2.25 22.85 -0.38
C MET A 61 -0.89 22.62 -1.04
N ASP A 62 0.15 22.46 -0.22
CA ASP A 62 1.49 22.12 -0.71
C ASP A 62 1.56 20.70 -1.29
N GLY A 63 2.61 20.41 -2.06
CA GLY A 63 2.76 19.12 -2.72
C GLY A 63 2.93 17.94 -1.77
N MET A 64 3.40 18.17 -0.54
CA MET A 64 3.53 17.10 0.47
C MET A 64 2.17 16.71 1.06
N ALA A 65 1.33 17.69 1.37
CA ALA A 65 -0.06 17.48 1.77
C ALA A 65 -0.88 16.84 0.64
N PHE A 66 -0.65 17.28 -0.61
CA PHE A 66 -1.25 16.68 -1.79
C PHE A 66 -0.85 15.22 -1.97
N LEU A 67 0.45 14.90 -1.85
CA LEU A 67 0.95 13.52 -1.88
C LEU A 67 0.30 12.66 -0.80
N LYS A 68 0.26 13.11 0.45
CA LYS A 68 -0.41 12.38 1.56
C LYS A 68 -1.88 12.10 1.21
N ARG A 69 -2.56 13.07 0.60
CA ARG A 69 -3.96 12.91 0.20
C ARG A 69 -4.12 11.95 -0.97
N LEU A 70 -3.28 12.00 -2.00
CA LEU A 70 -3.27 11.01 -3.07
C LEU A 70 -2.99 9.60 -2.54
N MET A 71 -2.01 9.44 -1.66
CA MET A 71 -1.71 8.17 -1.00
C MET A 71 -2.87 7.66 -0.14
N SER A 72 -3.71 8.56 0.40
CA SER A 72 -4.97 8.25 1.09
C SER A 72 -6.18 8.01 0.16
N VAL A 73 -6.07 8.31 -1.13
CA VAL A 73 -7.03 7.92 -2.19
C VAL A 73 -6.63 6.62 -2.89
N ASP A 74 -5.38 6.49 -3.34
CA ASP A 74 -4.79 5.26 -3.89
C ASP A 74 -3.29 5.19 -3.60
N SER A 75 -2.86 4.22 -2.79
CA SER A 75 -1.44 4.04 -2.44
C SER A 75 -0.59 3.53 -3.61
N ALA A 76 -1.21 2.99 -4.66
CA ALA A 76 -0.54 2.47 -5.85
C ALA A 76 -0.57 3.45 -7.03
N LEU A 77 -1.04 4.69 -6.82
CA LEU A 77 -0.96 5.76 -7.81
C LEU A 77 0.46 6.35 -7.83
N PRO A 78 1.22 6.27 -8.93
CA PRO A 78 2.57 6.82 -8.95
C PRO A 78 2.56 8.35 -8.95
N VAL A 79 3.27 8.94 -7.99
CA VAL A 79 3.44 10.39 -7.87
C VAL A 79 4.93 10.74 -7.93
N ILE A 80 5.32 11.54 -8.92
CA ILE A 80 6.68 12.07 -9.08
C ILE A 80 6.70 13.51 -8.56
N MET A 81 7.52 13.79 -7.55
CA MET A 81 7.60 15.11 -6.93
C MET A 81 8.69 15.96 -7.59
N ILE A 82 8.44 17.23 -7.85
CA ILE A 82 9.43 18.20 -8.32
C ILE A 82 9.81 19.12 -7.16
N THR A 83 11.10 19.20 -6.85
CA THR A 83 11.65 19.98 -5.72
C THR A 83 12.64 21.04 -6.19
N GLY A 84 12.82 22.10 -5.41
CA GLY A 84 13.89 23.08 -5.60
C GLY A 84 15.26 22.59 -5.12
N HIS A 85 16.31 23.35 -5.44
CA HIS A 85 17.70 22.97 -5.14
C HIS A 85 17.97 22.83 -3.63
N GLY A 86 18.54 21.70 -3.20
CA GLY A 86 19.12 21.54 -1.86
C GLY A 86 18.22 20.98 -0.74
N ASP A 87 17.01 20.47 -1.04
CA ASP A 87 16.10 19.93 -0.02
C ASP A 87 16.08 18.39 0.05
N VAL A 88 17.26 17.79 0.30
CA VAL A 88 17.41 16.34 0.49
C VAL A 88 16.47 15.79 1.58
N PRO A 89 16.29 16.46 2.74
CA PRO A 89 15.35 15.98 3.76
C PRO A 89 13.92 15.84 3.24
N MET A 90 13.44 16.82 2.46
CA MET A 90 12.09 16.79 1.89
C MET A 90 11.91 15.69 0.84
N ALA A 91 12.93 15.43 0.01
CA ALA A 91 12.92 14.30 -0.93
C ALA A 91 12.82 12.96 -0.19
N VAL A 92 13.57 12.80 0.91
CA VAL A 92 13.50 11.61 1.77
C VAL A 92 12.12 11.47 2.42
N GLU A 93 11.52 12.56 2.88
CA GLU A 93 10.16 12.55 3.43
C GLU A 93 9.13 12.15 2.37
N ALA A 94 9.20 12.69 1.15
CA ALA A 94 8.32 12.33 0.05
C ALA A 94 8.36 10.83 -0.24
N MET A 95 9.56 10.24 -0.30
CA MET A 95 9.72 8.79 -0.49
C MET A 95 9.12 7.99 0.68
N ARG A 96 9.25 8.47 1.93
CA ARG A 96 8.64 7.81 3.11
C ARG A 96 7.11 7.85 3.08
N VAL A 97 6.52 8.91 2.54
CA VAL A 97 5.07 9.05 2.39
C VAL A 97 4.52 8.16 1.28
N GLY A 98 5.33 7.82 0.27
CA GLY A 98 4.94 6.94 -0.83
C GLY A 98 5.10 7.55 -2.23
N ALA A 99 5.86 8.65 -2.38
CA ALA A 99 6.23 9.13 -3.71
C ALA A 99 6.94 8.04 -4.52
N PHE A 100 6.65 8.00 -5.82
CA PHE A 100 7.29 7.05 -6.73
C PHE A 100 8.76 7.42 -6.98
N ASP A 101 9.02 8.71 -7.21
CA ASP A 101 10.36 9.28 -7.33
C ASP A 101 10.29 10.81 -7.18
N PHE A 102 11.43 11.49 -7.25
CA PHE A 102 11.52 12.94 -7.28
C PHE A 102 12.50 13.47 -8.34
N LEU A 103 12.31 14.73 -8.71
CA LEU A 103 13.13 15.49 -9.65
C LEU A 103 13.53 16.83 -9.03
N GLU A 104 14.81 17.16 -9.08
CA GLU A 104 15.33 18.43 -8.56
C GLU A 104 15.41 19.48 -9.67
N LYS A 105 14.93 20.70 -9.42
CA LYS A 105 15.05 21.87 -10.29
C LYS A 105 16.49 22.41 -10.23
N PRO A 106 17.16 22.68 -11.38
CA PRO A 106 16.70 22.41 -12.75
C PRO A 106 16.83 20.92 -13.11
N PHE A 107 15.76 20.31 -13.63
CA PHE A 107 15.72 18.89 -13.96
C PHE A 107 16.06 18.62 -15.42
N ASN A 108 16.58 17.43 -15.70
CA ASN A 108 16.77 16.94 -17.06
C ASN A 108 15.42 16.44 -17.63
N PRO A 109 14.91 17.02 -18.74
CA PRO A 109 13.66 16.59 -19.36
C PRO A 109 13.67 15.12 -19.83
N ASP A 110 14.80 14.58 -20.29
CA ASP A 110 14.89 13.16 -20.67
C ASP A 110 14.70 12.24 -19.46
N ARG A 111 15.29 12.61 -18.32
CA ARG A 111 15.12 11.87 -17.06
C ARG A 111 13.67 11.89 -16.60
N MET A 112 12.98 13.02 -16.75
CA MET A 112 11.54 13.10 -16.46
C MET A 112 10.74 12.13 -17.33
N THR A 113 11.02 12.09 -18.65
CA THR A 113 10.37 11.17 -19.58
C THR A 113 10.61 9.71 -19.21
N GLU A 114 11.84 9.35 -18.83
CA GLU A 114 12.16 7.98 -18.37
C GLU A 114 11.40 7.59 -17.11
N LEU A 115 11.34 8.48 -16.11
CA LEU A 115 10.60 8.25 -14.87
C LEU A 115 9.10 8.12 -15.13
N ALA A 116 8.53 9.02 -15.93
CA ALA A 116 7.12 8.96 -16.31
C ALA A 116 6.78 7.64 -17.03
N LYS A 117 7.67 7.13 -17.90
CA LYS A 117 7.48 5.83 -18.57
C LYS A 117 7.49 4.67 -17.59
N LYS A 118 8.43 4.65 -16.64
CA LYS A 118 8.52 3.62 -15.60
C LYS A 118 7.28 3.63 -14.70
N ALA A 119 6.91 4.82 -14.21
CA ALA A 119 5.73 5.03 -13.38
C ALA A 119 4.44 4.60 -14.10
N ALA A 120 4.27 4.99 -15.36
CA ALA A 120 3.06 4.66 -16.12
C ALA A 120 2.94 3.15 -16.42
N ASN A 121 4.07 2.48 -16.70
CA ASN A 121 4.08 1.02 -16.84
C ASN A 121 3.70 0.32 -15.53
N ALA A 122 4.23 0.79 -14.39
CA ALA A 122 3.85 0.26 -13.07
C ALA A 122 2.35 0.45 -12.82
N ARG A 123 1.82 1.64 -13.11
CA ARG A 123 0.38 1.92 -12.97
C ARG A 123 -0.49 1.02 -13.84
N ARG A 124 -0.12 0.83 -15.11
CA ARG A 124 -0.86 -0.05 -16.02
C ARG A 124 -0.92 -1.47 -15.48
N LEU A 125 0.22 -2.01 -15.02
CA LEU A 125 0.25 -3.34 -14.42
C LEU A 125 -0.62 -3.44 -13.17
N THR A 126 -0.62 -2.42 -12.31
CA THR A 126 -1.52 -2.36 -11.14
C THR A 126 -2.98 -2.41 -11.56
N LEU A 127 -3.40 -1.58 -12.53
CA LEU A 127 -4.79 -1.51 -12.97
C LEU A 127 -5.24 -2.78 -13.69
N ASP A 128 -4.40 -3.35 -14.56
CA ASP A 128 -4.67 -4.63 -15.23
C ASP A 128 -4.85 -5.73 -14.19
N ASN A 129 -4.00 -5.74 -13.16
CA ASN A 129 -4.08 -6.72 -12.09
C ASN A 129 -5.36 -6.56 -11.25
N ARG A 130 -5.72 -5.31 -10.89
CA ARG A 130 -6.99 -5.01 -10.21
C ARG A 130 -8.19 -5.45 -11.05
N ALA A 131 -8.21 -5.19 -12.36
CA ALA A 131 -9.29 -5.61 -13.24
C ALA A 131 -9.46 -7.13 -13.25
N LEU A 132 -8.36 -7.88 -13.47
CA LEU A 132 -8.37 -9.35 -13.43
C LEU A 132 -8.80 -9.89 -12.06
N ARG A 133 -8.37 -9.25 -10.96
CA ARG A 133 -8.78 -9.64 -9.61
C ARG A 133 -10.25 -9.37 -9.33
N ARG A 134 -10.79 -8.24 -9.79
CA ARG A 134 -12.23 -7.93 -9.68
C ARG A 134 -13.03 -9.05 -10.36
N GLU A 135 -12.66 -9.45 -11.57
CA GLU A 135 -13.29 -10.58 -12.29
C GLU A 135 -13.21 -11.91 -11.53
N LEU A 136 -12.06 -12.22 -10.91
CA LEU A 136 -11.90 -13.45 -10.10
C LEU A 136 -12.67 -13.39 -8.77
N SER A 137 -12.76 -12.20 -8.15
CA SER A 137 -13.42 -12.01 -6.86
C SER A 137 -14.95 -12.09 -6.96
N ASP A 138 -15.53 -11.71 -8.09
CA ASP A 138 -16.96 -11.83 -8.36
C ASP A 138 -17.42 -13.30 -8.38
N GLY A 139 -16.52 -14.22 -8.75
CA GLY A 139 -16.76 -15.67 -8.77
C GLY A 139 -16.35 -16.45 -7.51
N GLY A 140 -15.52 -15.90 -6.61
CA GLY A 140 -14.73 -16.76 -5.69
C GLY A 140 -14.74 -16.48 -4.19
N SER A 141 -14.86 -15.24 -3.70
CA SER A 141 -14.59 -14.95 -2.28
C SER A 141 -15.72 -14.18 -1.60
N GLY A 142 -16.72 -14.93 -1.13
CA GLY A 142 -17.87 -14.37 -0.38
C GLY A 142 -17.48 -13.62 0.90
N ILE A 143 -16.24 -13.73 1.39
CA ILE A 143 -15.77 -13.03 2.59
C ILE A 143 -15.55 -11.53 2.33
N ILE A 144 -15.06 -11.12 1.14
CA ILE A 144 -14.93 -9.70 0.79
C ILE A 144 -16.31 -9.05 0.71
N LYS A 145 -17.31 -9.79 0.21
CA LYS A 145 -18.72 -9.33 0.18
C LYS A 145 -19.30 -9.10 1.59
N LYS A 146 -18.69 -9.63 2.66
CA LYS A 146 -19.09 -9.35 4.05
C LYS A 146 -18.59 -8.01 4.57
N LEU A 147 -17.60 -7.39 3.93
CA LEU A 147 -17.21 -6.00 4.23
C LEU A 147 -18.27 -5.08 3.60
N ILE A 148 -19.30 -4.72 4.36
CA ILE A 148 -20.45 -3.94 3.89
C ILE A 148 -20.09 -2.44 3.82
N GLY A 149 -20.62 -1.73 2.81
CA GLY A 149 -20.52 -0.27 2.69
C GLY A 149 -20.09 0.17 1.30
N THR A 150 -20.59 1.29 0.80
CA THR A 150 -20.30 1.79 -0.56
C THR A 150 -19.54 3.12 -0.54
N SER A 151 -18.96 3.49 0.62
CA SER A 151 -18.17 4.71 0.73
C SER A 151 -16.85 4.55 -0.05
N PRO A 152 -16.27 5.66 -0.56
CA PRO A 152 -14.98 5.61 -1.26
C PRO A 152 -13.86 4.94 -0.45
N VAL A 153 -13.85 5.14 0.87
CA VAL A 153 -12.87 4.53 1.78
C VAL A 153 -13.05 3.00 1.86
N MET A 154 -14.29 2.51 1.85
CA MET A 154 -14.55 1.07 1.85
C MET A 154 -14.22 0.41 0.52
N GLU A 155 -14.50 1.07 -0.61
CA GLU A 155 -14.09 0.55 -1.92
C GLU A 155 -12.57 0.46 -2.03
N ARG A 156 -11.88 1.51 -1.60
CA ARG A 156 -10.42 1.50 -1.52
C ARG A 156 -9.90 0.39 -0.61
N LEU A 157 -10.49 0.20 0.58
CA LEU A 157 -10.09 -0.89 1.48
C LEU A 157 -10.23 -2.26 0.80
N ARG A 158 -11.30 -2.50 0.02
CA ARG A 158 -11.43 -3.77 -0.74
C ARG A 158 -10.35 -3.93 -1.78
N GLU A 159 -9.97 -2.86 -2.47
CA GLU A 159 -8.85 -2.89 -3.41
C GLU A 159 -7.51 -3.11 -2.73
N ASP A 160 -7.24 -2.41 -1.63
CA ASP A 160 -6.04 -2.61 -0.80
C ASP A 160 -5.97 -4.09 -0.33
N ILE A 161 -7.11 -4.71 0.02
CA ILE A 161 -7.16 -6.15 0.36
C ILE A 161 -6.81 -7.04 -0.83
N LEU A 162 -7.33 -6.75 -2.03
CA LEU A 162 -7.01 -7.49 -3.24
C LEU A 162 -5.53 -7.34 -3.62
N ASP A 163 -4.99 -6.13 -3.45
CA ASP A 163 -3.60 -5.75 -3.70
C ASP A 163 -2.63 -6.42 -2.74
N LEU A 164 -2.84 -6.20 -1.45
CA LEU A 164 -2.01 -6.77 -0.40
C LEU A 164 -2.19 -8.28 -0.29
N GLY A 165 -3.38 -8.83 -0.54
CA GLY A 165 -3.65 -10.26 -0.46
C GLY A 165 -2.66 -11.09 -1.30
N GLN A 166 -2.27 -10.61 -2.47
CA GLN A 166 -1.34 -11.30 -3.37
C GLN A 166 0.13 -10.96 -3.14
N ALA A 167 0.44 -9.97 -2.31
CA ALA A 167 1.81 -9.65 -1.94
C ALA A 167 2.38 -10.68 -0.94
N ASP A 168 3.67 -10.96 -1.04
CA ASP A 168 4.39 -11.90 -0.18
C ASP A 168 4.73 -11.33 1.22
N GLY A 169 4.41 -10.06 1.45
CA GLY A 169 4.75 -9.33 2.69
C GLY A 169 3.79 -9.58 3.86
N HIS A 170 4.31 -9.33 5.06
CA HIS A 170 3.51 -9.20 6.28
C HIS A 170 2.63 -7.95 6.21
N VAL A 171 1.49 -7.95 6.91
CA VAL A 171 0.52 -6.84 6.90
C VAL A 171 0.21 -6.39 8.32
N LEU A 172 0.14 -5.09 8.55
CA LEU A 172 -0.42 -4.50 9.76
C LEU A 172 -1.78 -3.88 9.40
N ILE A 173 -2.82 -4.24 10.16
CA ILE A 173 -4.16 -3.67 10.06
C ILE A 173 -4.38 -2.82 11.30
N ASP A 174 -4.67 -1.56 11.10
CA ASP A 174 -4.84 -0.59 12.19
C ASP A 174 -6.22 0.05 12.16
N GLY A 175 -6.68 0.52 13.31
CA GLY A 175 -7.94 1.24 13.47
C GLY A 175 -8.69 0.90 14.76
N GLU A 176 -9.76 1.65 15.03
CA GLU A 176 -10.49 1.54 16.30
C GLU A 176 -11.13 0.16 16.52
N THR A 177 -11.44 -0.17 17.78
CA THR A 177 -12.12 -1.42 18.15
C THR A 177 -13.51 -1.48 17.48
N GLY A 178 -13.85 -2.64 16.91
CA GLY A 178 -15.17 -2.86 16.27
C GLY A 178 -15.27 -2.42 14.80
N THR A 179 -14.21 -1.89 14.20
CA THR A 179 -14.17 -1.47 12.78
C THR A 179 -14.07 -2.63 11.77
N GLY A 180 -14.05 -3.88 12.22
CA GLY A 180 -14.03 -5.06 11.34
C GLY A 180 -12.64 -5.54 10.91
N LYS A 181 -11.56 -5.14 11.60
CA LYS A 181 -10.17 -5.53 11.28
C LYS A 181 -9.95 -7.05 11.15
N THR A 182 -10.59 -7.84 12.00
CA THR A 182 -10.54 -9.31 11.93
C THR A 182 -11.13 -9.84 10.62
N LEU A 183 -12.20 -9.21 10.12
CA LEU A 183 -12.80 -9.55 8.82
C LEU A 183 -11.87 -9.18 7.66
N VAL A 184 -11.14 -8.07 7.77
CA VAL A 184 -10.09 -7.68 6.81
C VAL A 184 -8.97 -8.73 6.78
N ALA A 185 -8.51 -9.24 7.93
CA ALA A 185 -7.50 -10.29 7.99
C ALA A 185 -7.97 -11.60 7.32
N HIS A 186 -9.22 -12.00 7.54
CA HIS A 186 -9.83 -13.13 6.83
C HIS A 186 -9.91 -12.90 5.33
N ALA A 187 -10.25 -11.68 4.90
CA ALA A 187 -10.34 -11.33 3.49
C ALA A 187 -8.96 -11.37 2.80
N LEU A 188 -7.92 -10.82 3.43
CA LEU A 188 -6.53 -10.89 2.97
C LEU A 188 -6.06 -12.32 2.77
N HIS A 189 -6.38 -13.22 3.71
CA HIS A 189 -6.04 -14.63 3.59
C HIS A 189 -6.80 -15.29 2.43
N ALA A 190 -8.13 -15.08 2.36
CA ALA A 190 -8.99 -15.72 1.38
C ALA A 190 -8.68 -15.33 -0.07
N VAL A 191 -8.15 -14.12 -0.30
CA VAL A 191 -7.74 -13.68 -1.63
C VAL A 191 -6.25 -13.76 -1.88
N GLY A 192 -5.47 -14.30 -0.94
CA GLY A 192 -4.01 -14.40 -1.09
C GLY A 192 -3.52 -15.74 -1.64
N ALA A 193 -2.23 -15.81 -1.95
CA ALA A 193 -1.58 -17.02 -2.46
C ALA A 193 -1.70 -18.24 -1.50
N LYS A 194 -1.95 -17.97 -0.22
CA LYS A 194 -2.09 -18.98 0.85
C LYS A 194 -3.56 -19.27 1.24
N ALA A 195 -4.55 -18.86 0.45
CA ALA A 195 -5.98 -19.02 0.78
C ALA A 195 -6.44 -20.47 1.06
N GLY A 196 -5.77 -21.46 0.47
CA GLY A 196 -6.03 -22.89 0.73
C GLY A 196 -5.21 -23.50 1.86
N LYS A 197 -4.45 -22.68 2.60
CA LYS A 197 -3.56 -23.11 3.69
C LYS A 197 -4.18 -22.76 5.04
N LYS A 198 -3.51 -23.11 6.14
CA LYS A 198 -4.00 -22.83 7.48
C LYS A 198 -4.11 -21.31 7.72
N PHE A 199 -5.20 -20.92 8.38
CA PHE A 199 -5.41 -19.60 8.94
C PHE A 199 -5.49 -19.74 10.45
N VAL A 200 -4.52 -19.20 11.16
CA VAL A 200 -4.44 -19.28 12.63
C VAL A 200 -4.63 -17.87 13.18
N LEU A 201 -5.73 -17.65 13.92
CA LEU A 201 -6.00 -16.37 14.58
C LEU A 201 -5.75 -16.51 16.07
N PHE A 202 -5.01 -15.55 16.64
CA PHE A 202 -4.68 -15.55 18.05
C PHE A 202 -4.77 -14.14 18.63
N SER A 203 -5.46 -14.01 19.78
CA SER A 203 -5.62 -12.73 20.48
C SER A 203 -4.58 -12.60 21.57
N CYS A 204 -3.67 -11.64 21.43
CA CYS A 204 -2.52 -11.49 22.33
C CYS A 204 -2.93 -10.89 23.68
N ALA A 205 -3.93 -10.01 23.68
CA ALA A 205 -4.45 -9.37 24.89
C ALA A 205 -5.24 -10.33 25.81
N ALA A 206 -5.58 -11.54 25.33
CA ALA A 206 -6.37 -12.52 26.08
C ALA A 206 -5.53 -13.40 27.02
N HIS A 207 -4.20 -13.28 27.01
CA HIS A 207 -3.28 -14.17 27.72
C HIS A 207 -2.24 -13.39 28.53
N ASP A 208 -1.77 -13.98 29.63
CA ASP A 208 -0.60 -13.51 30.36
C ASP A 208 0.71 -13.76 29.58
N GLU A 209 1.79 -13.11 29.98
CA GLU A 209 3.08 -13.14 29.27
C GLU A 209 3.66 -14.56 29.13
N ASP A 210 3.58 -15.39 30.18
CA ASP A 210 4.12 -16.75 30.16
C ASP A 210 3.31 -17.65 29.22
N SER A 211 1.98 -17.57 29.32
CA SER A 211 1.06 -18.30 28.42
C SER A 211 1.25 -17.88 26.96
N LEU A 212 1.39 -16.57 26.71
CA LEU A 212 1.63 -16.00 25.38
C LEU A 212 2.95 -16.50 24.80
N ALA A 213 4.04 -16.45 25.59
CA ALA A 213 5.36 -16.91 25.19
C ALA A 213 5.35 -18.41 24.83
N LYS A 214 4.71 -19.23 25.66
CA LYS A 214 4.59 -20.67 25.43
C LYS A 214 3.74 -20.98 24.20
N ARG A 215 2.64 -20.24 23.99
CA ARG A 215 1.75 -20.49 22.85
C ARG A 215 2.37 -20.06 21.51
N LEU A 216 3.11 -18.95 21.48
CA LEU A 216 3.80 -18.47 20.27
C LEU A 216 5.04 -19.30 19.95
N PHE A 217 5.91 -19.52 20.94
CA PHE A 217 7.28 -20.01 20.75
C PHE A 217 7.62 -21.27 21.54
N GLY A 218 6.64 -21.93 22.15
CA GLY A 218 6.87 -23.12 22.95
C GLY A 218 7.56 -24.23 22.16
N PRO A 219 8.14 -25.23 22.84
CA PRO A 219 8.65 -26.41 22.17
C PRO A 219 7.50 -27.20 21.51
N VAL A 220 7.79 -27.81 20.36
CA VAL A 220 6.83 -28.65 19.62
C VAL A 220 6.43 -29.90 20.42
N ASP A 221 7.25 -30.31 21.39
CA ASP A 221 7.17 -31.62 22.03
C ASP A 221 6.52 -31.63 23.44
N GLU A 222 6.04 -30.49 23.96
CA GLU A 222 5.46 -30.40 25.33
C GLU A 222 3.92 -30.36 25.40
N GLY A 223 3.21 -31.05 24.50
CA GLY A 223 1.76 -31.28 24.61
C GLY A 223 1.06 -31.59 23.28
N ASP A 224 -0.26 -31.79 23.32
CA ASP A 224 -1.11 -32.04 22.13
C ASP A 224 -1.26 -30.81 21.20
N THR A 225 -0.78 -29.62 21.61
CA THR A 225 -0.98 -28.34 20.89
C THR A 225 0.34 -27.80 20.34
N LEU A 226 0.45 -27.73 19.02
CA LEU A 226 1.60 -27.13 18.33
C LEU A 226 1.71 -25.62 18.65
N PRO A 227 2.93 -25.06 18.82
CA PRO A 227 3.14 -23.62 18.90
C PRO A 227 2.57 -22.89 17.68
N LEU A 228 2.06 -21.67 17.85
CA LEU A 228 1.34 -20.94 16.78
C LEU A 228 2.17 -20.75 15.52
N LEU A 229 3.47 -20.51 15.66
CA LEU A 229 4.37 -20.32 14.51
C LEU A 229 4.51 -21.60 13.66
N GLU A 230 4.51 -22.77 14.31
CA GLU A 230 4.52 -24.07 13.63
C GLU A 230 3.12 -24.45 13.14
N GLU A 231 2.09 -24.14 13.93
CA GLU A 231 0.70 -24.41 13.57
C GLU A 231 0.31 -23.66 12.28
N ALA A 232 0.76 -22.41 12.14
CA ALA A 232 0.51 -21.56 10.99
C ALA A 232 1.49 -21.77 9.82
N ARG A 233 2.44 -22.71 9.95
CA ARG A 233 3.49 -22.94 8.96
C ARG A 233 2.94 -23.16 7.56
N GLY A 234 3.47 -22.42 6.58
CA GLY A 234 3.01 -22.45 5.19
C GLY A 234 1.69 -21.72 4.93
N GLY A 235 1.08 -21.14 5.97
CA GLY A 235 -0.21 -20.46 5.93
C GLY A 235 -0.12 -19.00 6.40
N THR A 236 -1.14 -18.57 7.15
CA THR A 236 -1.26 -17.22 7.71
C THR A 236 -1.44 -17.28 9.22
N LEU A 237 -0.57 -16.60 9.95
CA LEU A 237 -0.71 -16.33 11.38
C LEU A 237 -1.23 -14.90 11.56
N VAL A 238 -2.36 -14.76 12.25
CA VAL A 238 -2.95 -13.48 12.62
C VAL A 238 -2.79 -13.24 14.12
N LEU A 239 -2.13 -12.14 14.47
CA LEU A 239 -1.92 -11.71 15.85
C LEU A 239 -2.78 -10.47 16.13
N GLU A 240 -3.84 -10.64 16.90
CA GLU A 240 -4.76 -9.58 17.26
C GLU A 240 -4.39 -8.92 18.59
N GLY A 241 -4.47 -7.59 18.65
CA GLY A 241 -3.99 -6.82 19.79
C GLY A 241 -2.47 -6.90 19.90
N ILE A 242 -1.77 -6.73 18.78
CA ILE A 242 -0.30 -6.86 18.71
C ILE A 242 0.42 -5.90 19.68
N GLU A 243 -0.21 -4.76 20.00
CA GLU A 243 0.24 -3.79 20.99
C GLU A 243 0.39 -4.35 22.40
N ALA A 244 -0.30 -5.46 22.71
CA ALA A 244 -0.21 -6.15 23.99
C ALA A 244 1.01 -7.08 24.12
N LEU A 245 1.80 -7.28 23.04
CA LEU A 245 3.00 -8.11 23.14
C LEU A 245 4.06 -7.45 24.03
N PRO A 246 4.58 -8.15 25.04
CA PRO A 246 5.74 -7.70 25.81
C PRO A 246 6.98 -7.50 24.93
N GLN A 247 7.83 -6.55 25.29
CA GLN A 247 9.02 -6.18 24.50
C GLN A 247 9.96 -7.38 24.23
N ALA A 248 10.10 -8.29 25.19
CA ALA A 248 10.89 -9.51 25.03
C ALA A 248 10.33 -10.42 23.93
N LEU A 249 9.00 -10.55 23.83
CA LEU A 249 8.34 -11.36 22.80
C LEU A 249 8.35 -10.67 21.43
N GLN A 250 8.27 -9.34 21.39
CA GLN A 250 8.44 -8.57 20.15
C GLN A 250 9.83 -8.82 19.54
N ALA A 251 10.90 -8.81 20.35
CA ALA A 251 12.26 -9.07 19.88
C ALA A 251 12.42 -10.50 19.31
N ARG A 252 11.78 -11.49 19.95
CA ARG A 252 11.77 -12.88 19.47
C ARG A 252 10.97 -13.03 18.18
N LEU A 253 9.80 -12.37 18.08
CA LEU A 253 8.98 -12.37 16.87
C LEU A 253 9.72 -11.74 15.70
N LEU A 254 10.40 -10.61 15.92
CA LEU A 254 11.23 -9.95 14.92
C LEU A 254 12.37 -10.86 14.43
N SER A 255 13.04 -11.55 15.36
CA SER A 255 14.09 -12.52 15.00
C SER A 255 13.53 -13.62 14.11
N TRP A 256 12.38 -14.19 14.47
CA TRP A 256 11.70 -15.19 13.65
C TRP A 256 11.26 -14.67 12.28
N ILE A 257 10.76 -13.44 12.19
CA ILE A 257 10.41 -12.81 10.89
C ILE A 257 11.64 -12.70 10.00
N ASN A 258 12.78 -12.27 10.56
CA ASN A 258 14.03 -12.13 9.81
C ASN A 258 14.64 -13.47 9.39
N ASP A 259 14.40 -14.53 10.16
CA ASP A 259 14.86 -15.89 9.85
C ASP A 259 14.02 -16.56 8.73
N GLN A 260 12.89 -15.97 8.34
CA GLN A 260 12.11 -16.47 7.22
C GLN A 260 12.79 -16.22 5.87
N GLY A 261 12.53 -17.11 4.90
CA GLY A 261 12.95 -16.93 3.52
C GLY A 261 12.25 -15.75 2.83
N THR A 262 12.72 -15.41 1.62
CA THR A 262 12.04 -14.48 0.73
C THR A 262 11.57 -15.23 -0.52
N PRO A 263 10.25 -15.49 -0.68
CA PRO A 263 9.14 -15.04 0.15
C PRO A 263 8.99 -15.81 1.48
N ALA A 264 8.32 -15.19 2.46
CA ALA A 264 8.13 -15.76 3.79
C ALA A 264 7.30 -17.05 3.75
N GLU A 265 7.74 -18.10 4.44
CA GLU A 265 7.02 -19.39 4.52
C GLU A 265 5.67 -19.23 5.23
N THR A 266 5.63 -18.44 6.30
CA THR A 266 4.41 -18.12 7.06
C THR A 266 4.14 -16.63 6.97
N ARG A 267 2.97 -16.29 6.44
CA ARG A 267 2.55 -14.89 6.35
C ARG A 267 2.04 -14.43 7.72
N LEU A 268 2.45 -13.24 8.14
CA LEU A 268 1.99 -12.63 9.39
C LEU A 268 1.06 -11.47 9.08
N VAL A 269 -0.09 -11.44 9.76
CA VAL A 269 -1.02 -10.32 9.73
C VAL A 269 -1.20 -9.86 11.18
N ALA A 270 -0.76 -8.65 11.50
CA ALA A 270 -0.96 -8.06 12.82
C ALA A 270 -2.19 -7.17 12.81
N ILE A 271 -2.99 -7.20 13.88
CA ILE A 271 -4.11 -6.28 14.10
C ILE A 271 -3.78 -5.43 15.32
N CYS A 272 -3.80 -4.12 15.15
CA CYS A 272 -3.61 -3.09 16.18
C CYS A 272 -4.93 -2.36 16.43
N ASN A 273 -5.22 -2.01 17.69
CA ASN A 273 -6.44 -1.31 18.09
C ASN A 273 -6.21 0.15 18.54
N LEU A 274 -5.01 0.69 18.34
CA LEU A 274 -4.63 2.04 18.76
C LEU A 274 -5.19 3.12 17.84
#